data_AF-A0A2C9EUN3-F1
#
_entry.id   AF-A0A2C9EUN3-F1
#
_cell.length_a   1.000
_cell.length_b   1.000
_cell.length_c   1.000
_cell.angle_alpha   90.00
_cell.angle_beta   90.00
_cell.angle_gamma   90.00
#
_symmetry.space_group_name_H-M   'P 1'
#
loop_
_entity.id
_entity.type
_entity.pdbx_description
1 polymer ?
#
loop_
_entity_poly.entity_id
_entity_poly.type
_entity_poly.pdbx_seq_one_letter_code
_entity_poly.pdbx_strand_id
1 'polypeptide(L)'
;MRRSYLLHGLYSLALTLLGALAVYLALQYEFRRKGEGEPELVMAFAYMAWYWALPALALPGLGCALLAWRGPDPVTQPWRWSLAASYVPLLGLALFSVLVAIEALLENRLFIPVMLIGLGLSMYLWRGFPAPGSGRRLAPQQAAQGDQRR
;
A
#
# COMPACT_ATOMS: atom_id res chain seq x y z
N MET A 1 20.40 1.50 -1.04
CA MET A 1 19.08 1.26 -1.68
C MET A 1 17.96 1.07 -0.66
N ARG A 2 18.28 0.54 0.53
CA ARG A 2 17.34 0.31 1.65
C ARG A 2 16.42 1.50 2.00
N ARG A 3 16.93 2.74 1.93
CA ARG A 3 16.15 3.96 2.22
C ARG A 3 14.89 4.10 1.38
N SER A 4 14.91 3.70 0.10
CA SER A 4 13.74 3.81 -0.77
C SER A 4 12.61 2.87 -0.34
N TYR A 5 12.94 1.65 0.11
CA TYR A 5 11.96 0.69 0.65
C TYR A 5 11.36 1.15 1.98
N LEU A 6 12.18 1.75 2.87
CA LEU A 6 11.69 2.30 4.14
C LEU A 6 10.76 3.51 3.93
N LEU A 7 11.12 4.41 3.01
CA LEU A 7 10.26 5.53 2.63
C LEU A 7 8.95 5.04 2.00
N HIS A 8 9.02 4.00 1.15
CA HIS A 8 7.82 3.39 0.58
C HIS A 8 6.89 2.86 1.67
N GLY A 9 7.43 2.14 2.67
CA GLY A 9 6.63 1.67 3.80
C GLY A 9 6.04 2.79 4.65
N LEU A 10 6.81 3.84 4.92
CA LEU A 10 6.31 5.01 5.66
C LEU A 10 5.15 5.68 4.93
N TYR A 11 5.27 5.90 3.61
CA TYR A 11 4.20 6.51 2.81
C TYR A 11 2.97 5.61 2.70
N SER A 12 3.15 4.29 2.54
CA SER A 12 2.05 3.33 2.56
C SER A 12 1.28 3.38 3.88
N LEU A 13 1.98 3.38 5.02
CA LEU A 13 1.35 3.49 6.34
C LEU A 13 0.64 4.83 6.54
N ALA A 14 1.27 5.94 6.14
CA ALA A 14 0.66 7.26 6.23
C ALA A 14 -0.63 7.37 5.39
N LEU A 15 -0.62 6.86 4.16
CA LEU A 15 -1.79 6.81 3.28
C LEU A 15 -2.89 5.91 3.84
N THR A 16 -2.52 4.80 4.49
CA THR A 16 -3.49 3.89 5.12
C THR A 16 -4.17 4.55 6.31
N LEU A 17 -3.42 5.25 7.17
CA LEU A 17 -3.98 6.03 8.28
C LEU A 17 -4.89 7.15 7.79
N LEU A 18 -4.49 7.84 6.71
CA LEU A 18 -5.33 8.86 6.09
C LEU A 18 -6.64 8.25 5.54
N GLY A 19 -6.56 7.08 4.91
CA GLY A 19 -7.74 6.34 4.43
C GLY A 19 -8.66 5.92 5.56
N ALA A 20 -8.11 5.37 6.65
CA ALA A 20 -8.87 5.00 7.84
C ALA A 20 -9.58 6.21 8.48
N LEU A 21 -8.90 7.36 8.55
CA LEU A 21 -9.50 8.60 9.02
C LEU A 21 -10.64 9.06 8.11
N ALA A 22 -10.47 8.98 6.79
CA ALA A 22 -11.52 9.34 5.83
C ALA A 22 -12.76 8.44 5.99
N VAL A 23 -12.56 7.12 6.14
CA VAL A 23 -13.65 6.16 6.40
C VAL A 23 -14.38 6.51 7.69
N TYR A 24 -13.63 6.75 8.76
CA TYR A 24 -14.19 7.13 10.06
C TYR A 24 -15.06 8.39 9.96
N LEU A 25 -14.56 9.45 9.32
CA LEU A 25 -15.31 10.70 9.16
C LEU A 25 -16.56 10.52 8.29
N ALA A 26 -16.46 9.74 7.21
CA ALA A 26 -17.61 9.46 6.33
C ALA A 26 -18.71 8.70 7.08
N LEU A 27 -18.35 7.66 7.84
CA LEU A 27 -19.29 6.91 8.67
C LEU A 27 -19.90 7.77 9.78
N GLN A 28 -19.09 8.55 10.51
CA GLN A 28 -19.58 9.46 11.55
C GLN A 28 -20.60 10.46 11.03
N TYR A 29 -20.39 11.00 9.83
CA TYR A 29 -21.37 11.88 9.21
C TYR A 29 -22.64 11.13 8.81
N GLU A 30 -22.51 9.94 8.20
CA GLU A 30 -23.66 9.14 7.79
C GLU A 30 -24.56 8.78 8.98
N PHE A 31 -23.96 8.40 10.12
CA PHE A 31 -24.65 8.19 11.39
C PHE A 31 -25.43 9.43 11.84
N ARG A 32 -24.82 10.62 11.79
CA ARG A 32 -25.50 11.86 12.18
C ARG A 32 -26.63 12.25 11.23
N ARG A 33 -26.53 11.90 9.95
CA ARG A 33 -27.53 12.23 8.92
C ARG A 33 -28.76 11.31 9.01
N LYS A 34 -28.57 10.00 9.14
CA LYS A 34 -29.65 9.00 9.12
C LYS A 34 -30.07 8.51 10.51
N GLY A 35 -29.41 8.94 11.59
CA GLY A 35 -29.70 8.51 12.96
C GLY A 35 -29.11 7.14 13.33
N GLU A 36 -29.11 6.20 12.39
CA GLU A 36 -28.57 4.83 12.58
C GLU A 36 -27.42 4.46 11.63
N GLY A 37 -27.08 5.34 10.67
CA GLY A 37 -26.17 5.01 9.58
C GLY A 37 -26.72 3.89 8.68
N GLU A 38 -26.23 3.76 7.45
CA GLU A 38 -26.51 2.56 6.66
C GLU A 38 -25.89 1.34 7.37
N PRO A 39 -26.68 0.39 7.90
CA PRO A 39 -26.14 -0.72 8.69
C PRO A 39 -25.18 -1.58 7.84
N GLU A 40 -25.41 -1.63 6.53
CA GLU A 40 -24.61 -2.39 5.58
C GLU A 40 -23.18 -1.84 5.43
N LEU A 41 -23.03 -0.52 5.25
CA LEU A 41 -21.71 0.12 5.13
C LEU A 41 -20.91 0.01 6.42
N VAL A 42 -21.58 0.22 7.57
CA VAL A 42 -20.96 0.09 8.89
C VAL A 42 -20.51 -1.35 9.12
N MET A 43 -21.36 -2.34 8.83
CA MET A 43 -20.98 -3.75 8.93
C MET A 43 -19.82 -4.10 7.99
N ALA A 44 -19.83 -3.63 6.74
CA ALA A 44 -18.77 -3.93 5.77
C ALA A 44 -17.41 -3.43 6.26
N PHE A 45 -17.34 -2.16 6.69
CA PHE A 45 -16.10 -1.59 7.22
C PHE A 45 -15.71 -2.18 8.58
N ALA A 46 -16.67 -2.46 9.48
CA ALA A 46 -16.39 -3.08 10.77
C ALA A 46 -15.86 -4.52 10.62
N TYR A 47 -16.48 -5.31 9.73
CA TYR A 47 -16.04 -6.66 9.41
C TYR A 47 -14.61 -6.64 8.86
N MET A 48 -14.32 -5.77 7.88
CA MET A 48 -12.97 -5.65 7.34
C MET A 48 -11.96 -5.10 8.35
N ALA A 49 -12.36 -4.16 9.21
CA ALA A 49 -11.50 -3.69 10.28
C ALA A 49 -11.13 -4.84 11.25
N TRP A 50 -12.10 -5.69 11.59
CA TRP A 50 -11.91 -6.80 12.51
C TRP A 50 -10.98 -7.88 11.96
N TYR A 51 -11.15 -8.27 10.69
CA TYR A 51 -10.43 -9.40 10.12
C TYR A 51 -9.17 -9.01 9.33
N TRP A 52 -9.17 -7.83 8.70
CA TRP A 52 -8.16 -7.48 7.69
C TRP A 52 -7.31 -6.26 8.04
N ALA A 53 -7.77 -5.32 8.87
CA ALA A 53 -6.95 -4.16 9.20
C ALA A 53 -5.68 -4.51 10.00
N LEU A 54 -5.78 -5.46 10.93
CA LEU A 54 -4.62 -5.94 11.68
C LEU A 54 -3.53 -6.54 10.77
N PRO A 55 -3.79 -7.55 9.92
CA PRO A 55 -2.77 -8.07 9.02
C PRO A 55 -2.30 -7.02 8.00
N ALA A 56 -3.19 -6.16 7.50
CA ALA A 56 -2.86 -5.10 6.54
C ALA A 56 -1.89 -4.05 7.10
N LEU A 57 -1.92 -3.79 8.42
CA LEU A 57 -1.00 -2.85 9.07
C LEU A 57 0.23 -3.55 9.65
N ALA A 58 0.04 -4.69 10.30
CA ALA A 58 1.09 -5.40 10.99
C ALA A 58 2.14 -5.97 10.03
N LEU A 59 1.72 -6.57 8.91
CA LEU A 59 2.68 -7.22 8.00
C LEU A 59 3.62 -6.22 7.31
N PRO A 60 3.14 -5.11 6.71
CA PRO A 60 4.04 -4.08 6.20
C PRO A 60 4.89 -3.42 7.28
N GLY A 61 4.30 -3.16 8.45
CA GLY A 61 5.00 -2.55 9.59
C GLY A 61 6.15 -3.42 10.09
N LEU A 62 5.91 -4.71 10.30
CA LEU A 62 6.92 -5.69 10.69
C LEU A 62 7.99 -5.86 9.60
N GLY A 63 7.57 -5.95 8.33
CA GLY A 63 8.51 -6.04 7.19
C GLY A 63 9.46 -4.85 7.14
N CYS A 64 8.94 -3.64 7.33
CA CYS A 64 9.74 -2.41 7.37
C CYS A 64 10.64 -2.33 8.61
N ALA A 65 10.14 -2.71 9.79
CA ALA A 65 10.92 -2.73 11.02
C ALA A 65 12.08 -3.74 10.94
N LEU A 66 11.82 -4.94 10.42
CA LEU A 66 12.84 -5.96 10.18
C LEU A 66 13.89 -5.48 9.17
N LEU A 67 13.45 -4.83 8.09
CA LEU A 67 14.37 -4.23 7.12
C LEU A 67 15.23 -3.12 7.74
N ALA A 68 14.66 -2.28 8.61
CA ALA A 68 15.40 -1.23 9.29
C ALA A 68 16.45 -1.79 10.26
N TRP A 69 16.11 -2.84 11.01
CA TRP A 69 16.96 -3.39 12.06
C TRP A 69 18.04 -4.34 11.53
N ARG A 70 17.67 -5.27 10.64
CA ARG A 70 18.56 -6.35 10.16
C ARG A 70 18.51 -6.53 8.64
N GLY A 71 17.93 -5.58 7.92
CA GLY A 71 17.79 -5.67 6.47
C GLY A 71 19.13 -5.46 5.74
N PRO A 72 19.39 -6.25 4.68
CA PRO A 72 20.57 -6.09 3.86
C PRO A 72 20.55 -4.76 3.08
N ASP A 73 21.74 -4.19 2.82
CA ASP A 73 21.92 -3.09 1.87
C ASP A 73 23.08 -3.45 0.93
N PRO A 74 22.83 -3.72 -0.37
CA PRO A 74 21.55 -3.56 -1.08
C PRO A 74 20.52 -4.64 -0.73
N VAL A 75 19.23 -4.29 -0.87
CA VAL A 75 18.11 -5.20 -0.61
C VAL A 75 18.15 -6.37 -1.60
N THR A 76 18.19 -7.59 -1.10
CA THR A 76 18.25 -8.80 -1.94
C THR A 76 16.90 -9.15 -2.55
N GLN A 77 16.89 -9.98 -3.59
CA GLN A 77 15.66 -10.42 -4.26
C GLN A 77 14.67 -11.13 -3.33
N PRO A 78 15.08 -12.05 -2.43
CA PRO A 78 14.15 -12.65 -1.45
C PRO A 78 13.49 -11.60 -0.55
N TRP A 79 14.27 -10.67 0.01
CA TRP A 79 13.73 -9.58 0.83
C TRP A 79 12.70 -8.73 0.09
N ARG A 80 12.95 -8.46 -1.20
CA ARG A 80 12.03 -7.70 -2.04
C ARG A 80 10.70 -8.44 -2.23
N TRP A 81 10.72 -9.74 -2.53
CA TRP A 81 9.51 -10.55 -2.67
C TRP A 81 8.74 -10.66 -1.36
N SER A 82 9.43 -10.91 -0.24
CA SER A 82 8.80 -10.96 1.08
C SER A 82 8.17 -9.62 1.46
N LEU A 83 8.85 -8.51 1.21
CA LEU A 83 8.29 -7.17 1.42
C LEU A 83 7.07 -6.95 0.54
N ALA A 84 7.13 -7.23 -0.77
CA ALA A 84 5.99 -7.09 -1.66
C ALA A 84 4.78 -7.93 -1.22
N ALA A 85 5.02 -9.19 -0.82
CA ALA A 85 3.98 -10.07 -0.30
C ALA A 85 3.34 -9.52 0.98
N SER A 86 4.12 -8.86 1.85
CA SER A 86 3.59 -8.24 3.07
C SER A 86 2.58 -7.11 2.81
N TYR A 87 2.62 -6.47 1.63
CA TYR A 87 1.67 -5.43 1.23
C TYR A 87 0.39 -5.98 0.60
N VAL A 88 0.29 -7.28 0.29
CA VAL A 88 -0.88 -7.87 -0.38
C VAL A 88 -2.18 -7.67 0.42
N PRO A 89 -2.23 -7.93 1.75
CA PRO A 89 -3.43 -7.68 2.54
C PRO A 89 -3.82 -6.19 2.56
N LEU A 90 -2.82 -5.30 2.55
CA LEU A 90 -3.06 -3.86 2.50
C LEU A 90 -3.63 -3.41 1.15
N LEU A 91 -3.11 -3.95 0.05
CA LEU A 91 -3.64 -3.72 -1.28
C LEU A 91 -5.10 -4.22 -1.38
N GLY A 92 -5.38 -5.42 -0.86
CA GLY A 92 -6.74 -5.97 -0.81
C GLY A 92 -7.69 -5.07 -0.03
N LEU A 93 -7.27 -4.58 1.14
CA LEU A 93 -8.06 -3.66 1.97
C LEU A 93 -8.32 -2.32 1.25
N ALA A 94 -7.32 -1.78 0.56
CA ALA A 94 -7.43 -0.54 -0.19
C ALA A 94 -8.42 -0.67 -1.36
N LEU A 95 -8.33 -1.76 -2.14
CA LEU A 95 -9.25 -2.04 -3.24
C LEU A 95 -10.67 -2.29 -2.75
N PHE A 96 -10.85 -3.05 -1.67
CA PHE A 96 -12.16 -3.25 -1.06
C PHE A 96 -12.78 -1.92 -0.61
N SER A 97 -12.00 -1.06 0.04
CA SER A 97 -12.46 0.26 0.49
C SER A 97 -12.92 1.13 -0.68
N VAL A 98 -12.26 1.03 -1.83
CA VAL A 98 -12.67 1.72 -3.06
C VAL A 98 -14.02 1.19 -3.56
N LEU A 99 -14.21 -0.13 -3.61
CA LEU A 99 -15.47 -0.74 -4.08
C LEU A 99 -16.64 -0.29 -3.20
N VAL A 100 -16.52 -0.42 -1.88
CA VAL A 100 -17.56 0.02 -0.94
C VAL A 100 -17.81 1.52 -1.04
N ALA A 101 -16.75 2.33 -1.19
CA ALA A 101 -16.91 3.77 -1.36
C ALA A 101 -17.64 4.14 -2.67
N ILE A 102 -17.42 3.41 -3.76
CA ILE A 102 -18.12 3.62 -5.05
C ILE A 102 -19.62 3.35 -4.90
N GLU A 103 -20.00 2.29 -4.21
CA GLU A 103 -21.42 2.01 -3.94
C GLU A 103 -22.02 3.11 -3.04
N ALA A 104 -21.33 3.46 -1.95
CA ALA A 104 -21.77 4.50 -1.01
C ALA A 104 -21.86 5.90 -1.65
N LEU A 105 -21.09 6.16 -2.71
CA LEU A 105 -21.06 7.45 -3.42
C LEU A 105 -22.38 7.80 -4.10
N LEU A 106 -23.19 6.80 -4.44
CA LEU A 106 -24.52 7.01 -5.02
C LEU A 106 -25.45 7.73 -4.02
N GLU A 107 -25.19 7.57 -2.72
CA GLU A 107 -26.03 8.10 -1.64
C GLU A 107 -25.38 9.24 -0.85
N ASN A 108 -24.05 9.23 -0.74
CA ASN A 108 -23.30 10.22 0.01
C ASN A 108 -21.93 10.54 -0.61
N ARG A 109 -21.77 11.80 -1.03
CA ARG A 109 -20.53 12.34 -1.60
C ARG A 109 -19.36 12.43 -0.62
N LEU A 110 -19.58 12.25 0.68
CA LEU A 110 -18.49 12.23 1.66
C LEU A 110 -17.62 10.97 1.58
N PHE A 111 -17.98 9.99 0.77
CA PHE A 111 -17.12 8.86 0.43
C PHE A 111 -16.13 9.18 -0.71
N ILE A 112 -16.20 10.36 -1.34
CA ILE A 112 -15.23 10.77 -2.38
C ILE A 112 -13.78 10.69 -1.86
N PRO A 113 -13.43 11.25 -0.68
CA PRO A 113 -12.08 11.16 -0.14
C PRO A 113 -11.65 9.71 0.11
N VAL A 114 -12.54 8.85 0.61
CA VAL A 114 -12.27 7.43 0.84
C VAL A 114 -11.87 6.74 -0.46
N MET A 115 -12.67 6.96 -1.52
CA MET A 115 -12.39 6.42 -2.84
C MET A 115 -11.05 6.92 -3.40
N LEU A 116 -10.80 8.23 -3.35
CA LEU A 116 -9.58 8.83 -3.89
C LEU A 116 -8.32 8.35 -3.15
N ILE A 117 -8.36 8.31 -1.82
CA ILE A 117 -7.24 7.85 -0.99
C ILE A 117 -7.02 6.35 -1.21
N GLY A 118 -8.08 5.55 -1.21
CA GLY A 118 -7.99 4.10 -1.45
C GLY A 118 -7.44 3.76 -2.83
N LEU A 119 -7.87 4.48 -3.86
CA LEU A 119 -7.37 4.31 -5.23
C LEU A 119 -5.91 4.74 -5.35
N GLY A 120 -5.57 5.89 -4.77
CA GLY A 120 -4.20 6.40 -4.70
C GLY A 120 -3.26 5.42 -4.00
N LEU A 121 -3.67 4.89 -2.85
CA LEU A 121 -2.92 3.86 -2.12
C LEU A 121 -2.77 2.58 -2.95
N SER A 122 -3.83 2.11 -3.61
CA SER A 122 -3.78 0.91 -4.46
C SER A 122 -2.79 1.07 -5.62
N MET A 123 -2.84 2.21 -6.31
CA MET A 123 -1.90 2.53 -7.39
C MET A 123 -0.46 2.66 -6.86
N TYR A 124 -0.30 3.30 -5.69
CA TYR A 124 0.99 3.47 -5.04
C TYR A 124 1.64 2.12 -4.69
N LEU A 125 0.87 1.19 -4.13
CA LEU A 125 1.35 -0.15 -3.79
C LEU A 125 1.63 -1.00 -5.04
N TRP A 126 0.78 -0.90 -6.07
CA TRP A 126 0.93 -1.69 -7.29
C TRP A 126 2.10 -1.26 -8.16
N ARG A 127 2.28 0.06 -8.37
CA ARG A 127 3.28 0.62 -9.29
C ARG A 127 4.50 1.24 -8.60
N GLY A 128 4.33 1.72 -7.38
CA GLY A 128 5.35 2.48 -6.65
C GLY A 128 6.35 1.61 -5.88
N PHE A 129 6.21 0.28 -5.93
CA PHE A 129 7.12 -0.60 -5.21
C PHE A 129 8.55 -0.52 -5.80
N PRO A 130 9.59 -0.26 -4.98
CA PRO A 130 10.92 0.02 -5.53
C PRO A 130 11.48 -1.14 -6.35
N ALA A 131 11.86 -0.84 -7.59
CA ALA A 131 12.53 -1.77 -8.48
C ALA A 131 13.86 -2.22 -7.87
N PRO A 132 14.33 -3.46 -8.18
CA PRO A 132 15.67 -3.87 -7.79
C PRO A 132 16.60 -2.85 -8.44
N GLY A 133 17.42 -2.18 -7.62
CA GLY A 133 18.29 -1.15 -8.14
C GLY A 133 19.06 -1.73 -9.31
N SER A 134 18.98 -1.05 -10.44
CA SER A 134 19.92 -1.22 -11.53
C SER A 134 21.30 -0.87 -10.97
N GLY A 135 21.91 -1.82 -10.26
CA GLY A 135 23.33 -2.00 -10.39
C GLY A 135 23.57 -1.96 -11.88
N ARG A 136 24.29 -0.93 -12.33
CA ARG A 136 24.77 -0.82 -13.70
C ARG A 136 25.02 -2.24 -14.19
N ARG A 137 24.16 -2.73 -15.08
CA ARG A 137 24.67 -3.60 -16.12
C ARG A 137 25.59 -2.65 -16.88
N LEU A 138 26.84 -2.56 -16.43
CA LEU A 138 27.93 -2.24 -17.32
C LEU A 138 27.72 -3.24 -18.45
N ALA A 139 27.26 -2.70 -19.56
CA ALA A 139 27.00 -3.47 -20.76
C ALA A 139 28.23 -4.37 -21.00
N PRO A 140 28.07 -5.64 -21.40
CA PRO A 140 29.19 -6.47 -21.83
C PRO A 140 29.90 -5.95 -23.10
N GLN A 141 29.68 -4.70 -23.50
CA GLN A 141 30.17 -4.14 -24.77
C GLN A 141 31.63 -3.68 -24.74
N GLN A 142 32.32 -3.67 -23.60
CA GLN A 142 33.75 -3.28 -23.56
C GLN A 142 34.74 -4.45 -23.60
N ALA A 143 34.30 -5.71 -23.51
CA ALA A 143 35.21 -6.86 -23.60
C ALA A 143 35.48 -7.33 -25.05
N ALA A 144 34.66 -6.92 -26.03
CA ALA A 144 34.78 -7.38 -27.42
C ALA A 144 35.60 -6.45 -28.33
N GLN A 145 36.06 -5.29 -27.84
CA GLN A 145 36.74 -4.29 -28.67
C GLN A 145 38.26 -4.24 -28.49
N GLY A 146 38.82 -5.11 -27.64
CA GLY A 146 40.26 -5.23 -27.39
C GLY A 146 40.99 -6.28 -28.24
N ASP A 147 40.26 -7.16 -28.94
CA ASP A 147 40.85 -8.36 -29.56
C ASP A 147 40.89 -8.33 -31.09
N GLN A 148 40.72 -7.14 -31.71
CA GLN A 148 40.89 -6.93 -33.15
C GLN A 148 42.16 -6.16 -33.52
N ARG A 149 43.16 -6.12 -32.63
CA ARG A 149 44.50 -5.65 -32.96
C ARG A 149 45.54 -6.71 -32.60
N ARG A 150 45.57 -7.77 -33.40
CA ARG A 150 46.78 -8.57 -33.66
C ARG A 150 46.62 -9.32 -34.96
#